data_AF-A0A7S3K0C4-F1
#
_entry.id   AF-A0A7S3K0C4-F1
#
_cell.length_a   1.000
_cell.length_b   1.000
_cell.length_c   1.000
_cell.angle_alpha   90.00
_cell.angle_beta   90.00
_cell.angle_gamma   90.00
#
_symmetry.space_group_name_H-M   'P 1'
#
loop_
_entity.id
_entity.type
_entity.pdbx_description
1 polymer ?
#
loop_
_entity_poly.entity_id
_entity_poly.type
_entity_poly.pdbx_seq_one_letter_code
_entity_poly.pdbx_strand_id
1 'polypeptide(L)'
;MKNMKKWNLFTLILFVSLLIHALFDWIDRVRLLRVAQCEKEIHRLKNLLEEAQTHADFVINAHLGQEEEVGSKEYTSEFALKNKTNAYWLSIAIPTVPRENNADYLVIALASWAVELLSVNSAKPPQAWMHLHIMNVHGQGHTRFDQVESLYKDLPYSSCMHFRTMLLDHDKSSDSRHDMGSRNRPGWKVRRQTRHVVAVMLSVLDQSKYFLFVEDDMQLCPHALLVVNYIISRATLIHNDFMAIRTSFGLNGIIIHSKDGNNLANYLLKHHEARPPDHLIVAWYAGEEPATEKYKGKRPHLGYRYNIMRHLGARSTLRPQVANIEKMPQCYEELVVPIVFPIEAFNPRLCPADDFTPCVKGGATYPPLLFGKHLREPLPSKRTIVASRKEQQHGRRIGSRGRN
;
A
#
# COMPACT_ATOMS: atom_id res chain seq x y z
N MET A 1 38.25 -29.04 -44.63
CA MET A 1 36.91 -28.69 -44.09
C MET A 1 35.78 -29.16 -45.02
N LYS A 2 35.72 -30.46 -45.36
CA LYS A 2 34.66 -31.05 -46.20
C LYS A 2 34.26 -32.37 -45.57
N ASN A 3 33.39 -32.32 -44.56
CA ASN A 3 32.62 -33.45 -44.04
C ASN A 3 31.66 -32.97 -42.93
N MET A 4 30.90 -31.91 -43.22
CA MET A 4 29.68 -31.66 -42.45
C MET A 4 28.65 -32.67 -42.94
N LYS A 5 28.57 -33.79 -42.21
CA LYS A 5 27.56 -34.83 -42.37
C LYS A 5 26.19 -34.16 -42.43
N LYS A 6 25.41 -34.51 -43.46
CA LYS A 6 23.98 -34.17 -43.57
C LYS A 6 23.31 -34.68 -42.30
N TRP A 7 23.01 -33.78 -41.36
CA TRP A 7 22.10 -34.10 -40.28
C TRP A 7 20.76 -34.40 -40.94
N ASN A 8 20.27 -35.62 -40.75
CA ASN A 8 18.94 -35.98 -41.21
C ASN A 8 17.97 -35.03 -40.51
N LEU A 9 17.04 -34.45 -41.26
CA LEU A 9 15.98 -33.57 -40.76
C LEU A 9 15.28 -34.18 -39.52
N PHE A 10 15.17 -35.51 -39.49
CA PHE A 10 14.66 -36.26 -38.35
C PHE A 10 15.43 -36.03 -37.04
N THR A 11 16.77 -36.00 -37.10
CA THR A 11 17.62 -35.76 -35.92
C THR A 11 17.48 -34.32 -35.41
N LEU A 12 17.28 -33.35 -36.32
CA LEU A 12 17.03 -31.96 -35.95
C LEU A 12 15.67 -31.80 -35.25
N ILE A 13 14.62 -32.45 -35.77
CA ILE A 13 13.27 -32.43 -35.17
C ILE A 13 13.30 -33.04 -33.76
N LEU A 14 13.93 -34.20 -33.58
CA LEU A 14 14.10 -34.84 -32.27
C LEU A 14 14.83 -33.93 -31.27
N PHE A 15 15.90 -33.26 -31.71
CA PHE A 15 16.66 -32.35 -30.86
C PHE A 15 15.85 -31.13 -30.43
N VAL A 16 15.08 -30.52 -31.36
CA VAL A 16 14.19 -29.40 -31.05
C VAL A 16 13.07 -29.84 -30.09
N SER A 17 12.47 -31.02 -30.30
CA SER A 17 11.44 -31.56 -29.41
C SER A 17 11.95 -31.79 -27.99
N LEU A 18 13.17 -32.32 -27.84
CA LEU A 18 13.81 -32.50 -26.53
C LEU A 18 14.12 -31.17 -25.84
N LEU A 19 14.54 -30.16 -26.60
CA LEU A 19 14.76 -28.81 -26.06
C LEU A 19 13.46 -28.15 -25.59
N ILE A 20 12.37 -28.31 -26.34
CA ILE A 20 11.06 -27.80 -25.95
C ILE A 20 10.58 -28.46 -24.65
N HIS A 21 10.68 -29.80 -24.54
CA HIS A 21 10.33 -30.49 -23.29
C HIS A 21 11.21 -30.10 -22.12
N ALA A 22 12.51 -29.96 -22.31
CA ALA A 22 13.41 -29.49 -21.25
C ALA A 22 13.10 -28.05 -20.82
N LEU A 23 12.67 -27.18 -21.75
CA LEU A 23 12.24 -25.83 -21.44
C LEU A 23 10.94 -25.82 -20.62
N PHE A 24 9.95 -26.65 -20.98
CA PHE A 24 8.71 -26.79 -20.22
C PHE A 24 8.97 -27.35 -18.81
N ASP A 25 9.78 -28.42 -18.66
CA ASP A 25 10.16 -28.95 -17.34
C ASP A 25 10.90 -27.91 -16.49
N TRP A 26 11.77 -27.10 -17.11
CA TRP A 26 12.44 -26.00 -16.43
C TRP A 26 11.47 -24.90 -15.98
N ILE A 27 10.51 -24.51 -16.82
CA ILE A 27 9.47 -23.54 -16.47
C ILE A 27 8.63 -24.05 -15.29
N ASP A 28 8.23 -25.32 -15.31
CA ASP A 28 7.44 -25.92 -14.24
C ASP A 28 8.22 -26.02 -12.93
N ARG A 29 9.51 -26.38 -12.97
CA ARG A 29 10.38 -26.35 -11.78
C ARG A 29 10.54 -24.95 -11.20
N VAL A 30 10.74 -23.93 -12.04
CA VAL A 30 10.84 -22.54 -11.57
C VAL A 30 9.51 -22.08 -10.96
N ARG A 31 8.38 -22.49 -11.53
CA ARG A 31 7.05 -22.21 -10.98
C ARG A 31 6.86 -22.87 -9.62
N LEU A 32 7.20 -24.15 -9.48
CA LEU A 32 7.11 -24.89 -8.21
C LEU A 32 8.01 -24.31 -7.13
N LEU A 33 9.24 -23.90 -7.45
CA LEU A 33 10.15 -23.26 -6.50
C LEU A 33 9.60 -21.93 -5.98
N ARG A 34 8.99 -21.12 -6.87
CA ARG A 34 8.33 -19.86 -6.47
C ARG A 34 7.11 -20.10 -5.59
N VAL A 35 6.31 -21.12 -5.90
CA VAL A 35 5.15 -21.52 -5.06
C VAL A 35 5.63 -21.96 -3.67
N ALA A 36 6.62 -22.84 -3.58
CA ALA A 36 7.16 -23.30 -2.29
C ALA A 36 7.78 -22.16 -1.45
N GLN A 37 8.46 -21.20 -2.09
CA GLN A 37 8.97 -20.02 -1.39
C GLN A 37 7.84 -19.11 -0.89
N CYS A 38 6.78 -18.95 -1.69
CA CYS A 38 5.59 -18.20 -1.29
C CYS A 38 4.86 -18.88 -0.13
N GLU A 39 4.70 -20.20 -0.15
CA GLU A 39 4.09 -20.98 0.95
C GLU A 39 4.85 -20.83 2.27
N LYS A 40 6.20 -20.87 2.23
CA LYS A 40 7.03 -20.64 3.42
C LYS A 40 6.84 -19.24 4.00
N GLU A 41 6.79 -18.21 3.15
CA GLU A 41 6.59 -16.84 3.62
C GLU A 41 5.16 -16.62 4.13
N ILE A 42 4.15 -17.22 3.49
CA ILE A 42 2.77 -17.23 3.98
C ILE A 42 2.71 -17.87 5.37
N HIS A 43 3.36 -19.02 5.57
CA HIS A 43 3.38 -19.69 6.87
C HIS A 43 4.07 -18.83 7.93
N ARG A 44 5.20 -18.20 7.60
CA ARG A 44 5.90 -17.25 8.49
C ARG A 44 5.02 -16.05 8.87
N LEU A 45 4.34 -15.44 7.90
CA LEU A 45 3.44 -14.31 8.14
C LEU A 45 2.23 -14.70 8.97
N LYS A 46 1.68 -15.91 8.77
CA LYS A 46 0.60 -16.46 9.60
C LYS A 46 1.04 -16.61 11.06
N ASN A 47 2.23 -17.16 11.32
CA ASN A 47 2.74 -17.30 12.68
C ASN A 47 2.93 -15.94 13.37
N LEU A 48 3.49 -14.94 12.66
CA LEU A 48 3.64 -13.58 13.19
C LEU A 48 2.28 -12.91 13.45
N LEU A 49 1.28 -13.18 12.62
CA LEU A 49 -0.08 -12.68 12.81
C LEU A 49 -0.74 -13.32 14.04
N GLU A 50 -0.60 -14.62 14.24
CA GLU A 50 -1.13 -15.34 15.41
C GLU A 50 -0.49 -14.86 16.71
N GLU A 51 0.83 -14.62 16.71
CA GLU A 51 1.55 -14.02 17.85
C GLU A 51 1.04 -12.60 18.15
N ALA A 52 0.90 -11.77 17.12
CA ALA A 52 0.38 -10.40 17.26
C ALA A 52 -1.07 -10.38 17.79
N GLN A 53 -1.91 -11.29 17.30
CA GLN A 53 -3.32 -11.38 17.70
C GLN A 53 -3.47 -11.88 19.15
N THR A 54 -2.70 -12.91 19.55
CA THR A 54 -2.68 -13.39 20.93
C THR A 54 -2.30 -12.28 21.91
N HIS A 55 -1.35 -11.43 21.52
CA HIS A 55 -0.94 -10.29 22.34
C HIS A 55 -1.97 -9.15 22.35
N ALA A 56 -2.61 -8.86 21.21
CA ALA A 56 -3.69 -7.88 21.15
C ALA A 56 -4.88 -8.29 22.06
N ASP A 57 -5.27 -9.56 22.03
CA ASP A 57 -6.33 -10.10 22.89
C ASP A 57 -5.95 -9.98 24.37
N PHE A 58 -4.69 -10.21 24.73
CA PHE A 58 -4.18 -10.00 26.09
C PHE A 58 -4.30 -8.53 26.54
N VAL A 59 -3.91 -7.58 25.68
CA VAL A 59 -3.96 -6.14 25.99
C VAL A 59 -5.40 -5.62 26.09
N ILE A 60 -6.30 -6.08 25.21
CA ILE A 60 -7.72 -5.73 25.23
C ILE A 60 -8.36 -6.22 26.53
N ASN A 61 -8.11 -7.48 26.91
CA ASN A 61 -8.62 -8.04 28.17
C ASN A 61 -8.05 -7.34 29.40
N ALA A 62 -6.82 -6.83 29.34
CA ALA A 62 -6.23 -6.04 30.42
C ALA A 62 -6.85 -4.62 30.54
N HIS A 63 -7.30 -4.01 29.44
CA HIS A 63 -7.89 -2.67 29.44
C HIS A 63 -9.39 -2.67 29.75
N LEU A 64 -10.13 -3.72 29.39
CA LEU A 64 -11.56 -3.84 29.71
C LEU A 64 -11.86 -3.98 31.22
N GLY A 65 -10.83 -4.09 32.07
CA GLY A 65 -10.95 -4.08 33.53
C GLY A 65 -10.92 -2.68 34.16
N GLN A 66 -10.80 -1.60 33.38
CA GLN A 66 -10.69 -0.22 33.90
C GLN A 66 -11.51 0.76 33.05
N GLU A 67 -12.82 0.84 33.27
CA GLU A 67 -13.62 1.98 32.83
C GLU A 67 -14.05 2.82 34.04
N GLU A 68 -13.41 3.97 34.23
CA GLU A 68 -13.91 5.05 35.08
C GLU A 68 -14.77 6.02 34.25
N GLU A 69 -15.95 6.34 34.77
CA GLU A 69 -16.88 7.32 34.21
C GLU A 69 -16.27 8.74 34.26
N VAL A 70 -16.02 9.32 33.09
CA VAL A 70 -15.74 10.75 32.97
C VAL A 70 -16.78 11.39 32.05
N GLY A 71 -17.70 12.12 32.66
CA GLY A 71 -18.72 12.91 31.99
C GLY A 71 -18.13 14.14 31.29
N SER A 72 -18.61 14.43 30.09
CA SER A 72 -18.37 15.71 29.42
C SER A 72 -19.65 16.21 28.73
N LYS A 73 -19.78 17.54 28.75
CA LYS A 73 -20.99 18.30 28.43
C LYS A 73 -21.21 18.49 26.92
N GLU A 74 -22.49 18.56 26.63
CA GLU A 74 -23.23 18.78 25.38
C GLU A 74 -22.66 19.85 24.44
N TYR A 75 -22.42 19.44 23.18
CA TYR A 75 -22.48 20.28 22.00
C TYR A 75 -23.50 19.64 21.07
N THR A 76 -24.67 20.27 20.92
CA THR A 76 -25.77 19.77 20.11
C THR A 76 -25.45 19.93 18.63
N SER A 77 -25.05 18.84 17.98
CA SER A 77 -25.32 18.64 16.55
C SER A 77 -26.28 17.46 16.40
N GLU A 78 -27.33 17.69 15.64
CA GLU A 78 -28.42 16.76 15.33
C GLU A 78 -27.96 15.67 14.33
N PHE A 79 -26.73 15.16 14.53
CA PHE A 79 -26.23 13.89 14.00
C PHE A 79 -26.09 12.95 15.20
N ALA A 80 -27.23 12.57 15.78
CA ALA A 80 -27.29 11.69 16.93
C ALA A 80 -26.55 10.38 16.60
N LEU A 81 -25.41 10.20 17.29
CA LEU A 81 -24.74 8.93 17.52
C LEU A 81 -25.79 7.92 18.00
N LYS A 82 -26.36 7.15 17.07
CA LYS A 82 -26.84 5.81 17.43
C LYS A 82 -25.59 5.06 17.86
N ASN A 83 -25.54 4.65 19.13
CA ASN A 83 -24.56 3.74 19.71
C ASN A 83 -24.45 2.45 18.86
N LYS A 84 -23.75 2.52 17.73
CA LYS A 84 -23.34 1.38 16.94
C LYS A 84 -22.06 0.87 17.57
N THR A 85 -22.21 -0.11 18.45
CA THR A 85 -21.14 -0.94 19.01
C THR A 85 -20.37 -1.77 17.98
N ASN A 86 -20.59 -1.55 16.68
CA ASN A 86 -19.93 -2.24 15.57
C ASN A 86 -19.19 -1.23 14.67
N ALA A 87 -18.35 -0.37 15.24
CA ALA A 87 -17.40 0.39 14.43
C ALA A 87 -16.40 -0.60 13.83
N TYR A 88 -16.21 -0.55 12.51
CA TYR A 88 -15.20 -1.38 11.85
C TYR A 88 -13.81 -1.03 12.38
N TRP A 89 -12.86 -1.94 12.21
CA TRP A 89 -11.50 -1.65 12.66
C TRP A 89 -10.80 -0.65 11.72
N LEU A 90 -10.89 -0.84 10.40
CA LEU A 90 -10.28 0.03 9.39
C LEU A 90 -11.24 0.38 8.25
N SER A 91 -11.40 1.68 7.96
CA SER A 91 -12.02 2.16 6.72
C SER A 91 -10.93 2.63 5.77
N ILE A 92 -11.03 2.20 4.51
CA ILE A 92 -10.11 2.56 3.45
C ILE A 92 -10.91 3.31 2.41
N ALA A 93 -10.52 4.54 2.09
CA ALA A 93 -11.22 5.32 1.07
C ALA A 93 -10.36 5.50 -0.18
N ILE A 94 -10.97 5.16 -1.32
CA ILE A 94 -10.42 5.30 -2.66
C ILE A 94 -11.26 6.29 -3.46
N PRO A 95 -10.96 7.61 -3.44
CA PRO A 95 -11.51 8.52 -4.43
C PRO A 95 -11.04 8.14 -5.83
N THR A 96 -11.98 8.17 -6.77
CA THR A 96 -11.74 7.78 -8.16
C THR A 96 -12.19 8.89 -9.11
N VAL A 97 -11.46 9.06 -10.20
CA VAL A 97 -11.80 10.01 -11.27
C VAL A 97 -11.56 9.40 -12.65
N PRO A 98 -12.33 9.79 -13.69
CA PRO A 98 -12.04 9.38 -15.05
C PRO A 98 -10.62 9.76 -15.46
N ARG A 99 -9.92 8.81 -16.07
CA ARG A 99 -8.55 9.00 -16.59
C ARG A 99 -8.58 9.26 -18.10
N GLU A 100 -7.59 9.99 -18.60
CA GLU A 100 -7.40 10.22 -20.04
C GLU A 100 -7.33 8.88 -20.78
N ASN A 101 -7.91 8.83 -21.99
CA ASN A 101 -7.97 7.63 -22.83
C ASN A 101 -8.54 6.39 -22.14
N ASN A 102 -9.36 6.58 -21.10
CA ASN A 102 -9.97 5.49 -20.35
C ASN A 102 -8.93 4.51 -19.76
N ALA A 103 -7.79 5.03 -19.30
CA ALA A 103 -6.71 4.24 -18.70
C ALA A 103 -7.23 3.40 -17.51
N ASP A 104 -6.75 2.15 -17.41
CA ASP A 104 -7.38 1.12 -16.59
C ASP A 104 -6.82 0.99 -15.17
N TYR A 105 -6.44 2.11 -14.56
CA TYR A 105 -5.78 2.11 -13.25
C TYR A 105 -6.68 1.56 -12.15
N LEU A 106 -7.96 1.97 -12.12
CA LEU A 106 -8.91 1.56 -11.10
C LEU A 106 -9.17 0.04 -11.10
N VAL A 107 -9.34 -0.58 -12.27
CA VAL A 107 -9.55 -2.03 -12.38
C VAL A 107 -8.32 -2.78 -11.85
N ILE A 108 -7.12 -2.36 -12.27
CA ILE A 108 -5.86 -3.01 -11.85
C ILE A 108 -5.63 -2.84 -10.35
N ALA A 109 -5.88 -1.64 -9.80
CA ALA A 109 -5.78 -1.38 -8.38
C ALA A 109 -6.76 -2.28 -7.61
N LEU A 110 -8.06 -2.22 -7.92
CA LEU A 110 -9.07 -3.01 -7.20
C LEU A 110 -8.87 -4.52 -7.34
N ALA A 111 -8.32 -5.01 -8.45
CA ALA A 111 -7.95 -6.41 -8.59
C ALA A 111 -6.91 -6.84 -7.54
N SER A 112 -5.92 -6.00 -7.21
CA SER A 112 -4.97 -6.33 -6.14
C SER A 112 -5.62 -6.29 -4.76
N TRP A 113 -6.54 -5.34 -4.52
CA TRP A 113 -7.32 -5.28 -3.27
C TRP A 113 -8.18 -6.52 -3.08
N ALA A 114 -8.87 -6.96 -4.14
CA ALA A 114 -9.68 -8.18 -4.13
C ALA A 114 -8.88 -9.43 -3.82
N VAL A 115 -7.70 -9.59 -4.43
CA VAL A 115 -6.78 -10.72 -4.15
C VAL A 115 -6.38 -10.73 -2.68
N GLU A 116 -6.02 -9.58 -2.13
CA GLU A 116 -5.65 -9.47 -0.71
C GLU A 116 -6.82 -9.80 0.21
N LEU A 117 -8.02 -9.26 -0.05
CA LEU A 117 -9.22 -9.55 0.74
C LEU A 117 -9.55 -11.06 0.74
N LEU A 118 -9.44 -11.73 -0.41
CA LEU A 118 -9.61 -13.17 -0.50
C LEU A 118 -8.57 -13.94 0.34
N SER A 119 -7.32 -13.46 0.36
CA SER A 119 -6.24 -14.13 1.11
C SER A 119 -6.47 -14.08 2.62
N VAL A 120 -6.92 -12.93 3.14
CA VAL A 120 -7.20 -12.75 4.57
C VAL A 120 -8.51 -13.46 4.97
N ASN A 121 -9.48 -13.60 4.04
CA ASN A 121 -10.78 -14.25 4.31
C ASN A 121 -10.68 -15.70 4.77
N SER A 122 -9.59 -16.38 4.44
CA SER A 122 -9.39 -17.79 4.76
C SER A 122 -9.10 -18.08 6.25
N ALA A 123 -8.74 -17.07 7.06
CA ALA A 123 -8.22 -17.30 8.42
C ALA A 123 -9.20 -16.95 9.57
N LYS A 124 -10.23 -16.13 9.32
CA LYS A 124 -11.34 -15.67 10.19
C LYS A 124 -12.01 -14.51 9.42
N PRO A 125 -13.33 -14.27 9.46
CA PRO A 125 -14.01 -13.35 8.54
C PRO A 125 -13.49 -11.90 8.68
N PRO A 126 -12.66 -11.41 7.74
CA PRO A 126 -12.14 -10.04 7.67
C PRO A 126 -13.25 -9.02 7.41
N GLN A 127 -14.41 -9.53 6.99
CA GLN A 127 -15.67 -8.82 6.86
C GLN A 127 -16.09 -8.10 8.15
N ALA A 128 -15.61 -8.54 9.32
CA ALA A 128 -15.88 -7.85 10.57
C ALA A 128 -14.97 -6.63 10.83
N TRP A 129 -13.84 -6.49 10.13
CA TRP A 129 -12.78 -5.54 10.54
C TRP A 129 -12.42 -4.50 9.49
N MET A 130 -12.68 -4.69 8.19
CA MET A 130 -12.22 -3.75 7.15
C MET A 130 -13.26 -3.44 6.07
N HIS A 131 -13.40 -2.15 5.76
CA HIS A 131 -14.30 -1.63 4.73
C HIS A 131 -13.54 -0.81 3.69
N LEU A 132 -13.75 -1.14 2.42
CA LEU A 132 -13.22 -0.43 1.26
C LEU A 132 -14.32 0.44 0.66
N HIS A 133 -14.08 1.74 0.60
CA HIS A 133 -15.00 2.75 0.10
C HIS A 133 -14.48 3.30 -1.23
N ILE A 134 -15.05 2.83 -2.33
CA ILE A 134 -14.72 3.28 -3.68
C ILE A 134 -15.66 4.43 -4.03
N MET A 135 -15.11 5.64 -4.11
CA MET A 135 -15.87 6.88 -4.19
C MET A 135 -15.69 7.53 -5.56
N ASN A 136 -16.73 7.54 -6.39
CA ASN A 136 -16.73 8.34 -7.61
C ASN A 136 -16.97 9.81 -7.25
N VAL A 137 -15.90 10.61 -7.25
CA VAL A 137 -15.94 12.05 -6.94
C VAL A 137 -16.09 12.93 -8.19
N HIS A 138 -16.22 12.32 -9.38
CA HIS A 138 -16.49 13.01 -10.63
C HIS A 138 -17.98 13.14 -10.92
N GLY A 139 -18.78 12.16 -10.50
CA GLY A 139 -20.19 12.05 -10.86
C GLY A 139 -20.40 11.22 -12.13
N GLN A 140 -21.39 11.58 -12.95
CA GLN A 140 -21.77 10.80 -14.13
C GLN A 140 -20.64 10.71 -15.17
N GLY A 141 -20.63 9.61 -15.96
CA GLY A 141 -19.69 9.41 -17.07
C GLY A 141 -18.37 8.73 -16.70
N HIS A 142 -18.24 8.21 -15.49
CA HIS A 142 -17.05 7.48 -15.06
C HIS A 142 -17.12 5.98 -15.42
N THR A 143 -16.93 5.67 -16.69
CA THR A 143 -17.10 4.31 -17.24
C THR A 143 -16.30 3.22 -16.52
N ARG A 144 -15.07 3.51 -16.06
CA ARG A 144 -14.28 2.53 -15.28
C ARG A 144 -14.87 2.25 -13.92
N PHE A 145 -15.43 3.26 -13.25
CA PHE A 145 -16.13 3.07 -11.98
C PHE A 145 -17.36 2.17 -12.17
N ASP A 146 -18.20 2.48 -13.16
CA ASP A 146 -19.41 1.69 -13.45
C ASP A 146 -19.04 0.22 -13.78
N GLN A 147 -17.94 0.04 -14.54
CA GLN A 147 -17.40 -1.28 -14.87
C GLN A 147 -16.98 -2.06 -13.61
N VAL A 148 -16.19 -1.45 -12.70
CA VAL A 148 -15.74 -2.16 -11.49
C VAL A 148 -16.87 -2.39 -10.50
N GLU A 149 -17.80 -1.46 -10.35
CA GLU A 149 -18.97 -1.65 -9.50
C GLU A 149 -19.77 -2.88 -9.96
N SER A 150 -20.04 -2.98 -11.27
CA SER A 150 -20.72 -4.16 -11.83
C SER A 150 -19.91 -5.45 -11.69
N LEU A 151 -18.57 -5.38 -11.74
CA LEU A 151 -17.70 -6.54 -11.62
C LEU A 151 -17.66 -7.09 -10.19
N TYR A 152 -17.66 -6.22 -9.18
CA TYR A 152 -17.42 -6.59 -7.78
C TYR A 152 -18.70 -6.76 -6.95
N LYS A 153 -19.87 -6.26 -7.41
CA LYS A 153 -21.13 -6.32 -6.64
C LYS A 153 -21.58 -7.75 -6.26
N ASP A 154 -21.30 -8.74 -7.11
CA ASP A 154 -21.78 -10.12 -6.96
C ASP A 154 -20.71 -11.09 -6.40
N LEU A 155 -19.55 -10.57 -5.97
CA LEU A 155 -18.44 -11.39 -5.48
C LEU A 155 -18.51 -11.61 -3.96
N PRO A 156 -17.87 -12.68 -3.41
CA PRO A 156 -17.97 -13.03 -1.98
C PRO A 156 -17.52 -11.96 -0.97
N TYR A 157 -16.81 -10.93 -1.42
CA TYR A 157 -16.31 -9.82 -0.62
C TYR A 157 -17.00 -8.49 -0.95
N SER A 158 -18.13 -8.53 -1.67
CA SER A 158 -18.93 -7.33 -1.97
C SER A 158 -19.42 -6.62 -0.71
N SER A 159 -19.61 -7.35 0.40
CA SER A 159 -19.94 -6.75 1.71
C SER A 159 -18.86 -5.81 2.25
N CYS A 160 -17.60 -5.98 1.82
CA CYS A 160 -16.46 -5.15 2.20
C CYS A 160 -16.17 -4.04 1.19
N MET A 161 -16.76 -4.07 -0.01
CA MET A 161 -16.51 -3.09 -1.07
C MET A 161 -17.75 -2.25 -1.32
N HIS A 162 -17.71 -0.99 -0.88
CA HIS A 162 -18.80 -0.04 -1.04
C HIS A 162 -18.51 0.94 -2.15
N PHE A 163 -19.28 0.84 -3.23
CA PHE A 163 -19.29 1.79 -4.32
C PHE A 163 -20.27 2.91 -3.99
N ARG A 164 -19.82 4.17 -4.09
CA ARG A 164 -20.67 5.34 -3.88
C ARG A 164 -20.31 6.43 -4.90
N THR A 165 -21.33 7.08 -5.44
CA THR A 165 -21.14 8.30 -6.24
C THR A 165 -21.37 9.51 -5.35
N MET A 166 -20.38 10.39 -5.27
CA MET A 166 -20.47 11.65 -4.54
C MET A 166 -20.73 12.78 -5.52
N LEU A 167 -21.94 13.33 -5.47
CA LEU A 167 -22.25 14.58 -6.14
C LEU A 167 -21.71 15.72 -5.29
N LEU A 168 -20.44 16.04 -5.50
CA LEU A 168 -19.83 17.21 -4.90
C LEU A 168 -20.29 18.42 -5.69
N ASP A 169 -20.96 19.35 -5.02
CA ASP A 169 -21.34 20.61 -5.62
C ASP A 169 -20.05 21.26 -6.14
N HIS A 170 -19.91 21.31 -7.47
CA HIS A 170 -18.75 21.90 -8.10
C HIS A 170 -18.81 23.38 -7.78
N ASP A 171 -18.11 23.72 -6.71
CA ASP A 171 -18.15 25.01 -6.07
C ASP A 171 -18.18 26.10 -7.15
N LYS A 172 -19.33 26.77 -7.24
CA LYS A 172 -19.53 27.92 -8.14
C LYS A 172 -18.72 29.12 -7.66
N SER A 173 -17.95 28.97 -6.58
CA SER A 173 -17.08 30.01 -6.04
C SER A 173 -16.31 30.70 -7.15
N SER A 174 -16.30 32.01 -7.06
CA SER A 174 -15.73 32.97 -8.00
C SER A 174 -14.21 32.89 -8.09
N ASP A 175 -13.58 31.83 -7.58
CA ASP A 175 -12.19 31.49 -7.85
C ASP A 175 -12.01 31.59 -9.36
N SER A 176 -11.17 32.54 -9.78
CA SER A 176 -10.94 32.90 -11.18
C SER A 176 -10.78 31.62 -11.98
N ARG A 177 -11.85 31.23 -12.69
CA ARG A 177 -11.98 29.87 -13.23
C ARG A 177 -10.71 29.64 -14.04
N HIS A 178 -9.93 28.64 -13.65
CA HIS A 178 -8.69 28.21 -14.33
C HIS A 178 -7.34 28.83 -13.88
N ASP A 179 -7.17 29.31 -12.64
CA ASP A 179 -5.80 29.60 -12.17
C ASP A 179 -4.93 28.33 -12.15
N MET A 180 -3.79 28.38 -12.84
CA MET A 180 -2.89 27.22 -12.92
C MET A 180 -2.09 27.01 -11.61
N GLY A 181 -2.20 27.93 -10.66
CA GLY A 181 -1.34 28.01 -9.50
C GLY A 181 0.08 28.45 -9.84
N SER A 182 0.99 28.24 -8.90
CA SER A 182 2.43 28.46 -9.03
C SER A 182 3.19 27.35 -8.30
N ARG A 183 4.53 27.40 -8.31
CA ARG A 183 5.37 26.48 -7.50
C ARG A 183 5.01 26.51 -6.00
N ASN A 184 4.52 27.65 -5.51
CA ASN A 184 4.25 27.88 -4.09
C ASN A 184 2.74 28.03 -3.77
N ARG A 185 1.86 28.00 -4.77
CA ARG A 185 0.42 28.12 -4.58
C ARG A 185 -0.31 27.07 -5.42
N PRO A 186 -1.09 26.15 -4.82
CA PRO A 186 -1.86 25.16 -5.57
C PRO A 186 -2.85 25.82 -6.52
N GLY A 187 -2.91 25.33 -7.77
CA GLY A 187 -3.91 25.74 -8.74
C GLY A 187 -5.31 25.21 -8.42
N TRP A 188 -6.33 25.71 -9.10
CA TRP A 188 -7.73 25.37 -8.82
C TRP A 188 -8.02 23.86 -8.81
N LYS A 189 -7.36 23.08 -9.69
CA LYS A 189 -7.53 21.61 -9.76
C LYS A 189 -7.07 20.92 -8.48
N VAL A 190 -5.95 21.37 -7.93
CA VAL A 190 -5.37 20.83 -6.68
C VAL A 190 -6.24 21.22 -5.49
N ARG A 191 -6.71 22.48 -5.44
CA ARG A 191 -7.65 22.94 -4.42
C ARG A 191 -8.95 22.14 -4.42
N ARG A 192 -9.49 21.87 -5.62
CA ARG A 192 -10.66 21.00 -5.81
C ARG A 192 -10.37 19.58 -5.32
N GLN A 193 -9.21 19.01 -5.65
CA GLN A 193 -8.80 17.69 -5.14
C GLN A 193 -8.77 17.67 -3.61
N THR A 194 -8.21 18.69 -2.95
CA THR A 194 -8.23 18.79 -1.48
C THR A 194 -9.66 18.75 -0.93
N ARG A 195 -10.61 19.48 -1.54
CA ARG A 195 -12.02 19.45 -1.14
C ARG A 195 -12.65 18.07 -1.36
N HIS A 196 -12.30 17.38 -2.45
CA HIS A 196 -12.77 16.01 -2.69
C HIS A 196 -12.23 15.04 -1.63
N VAL A 197 -10.95 15.15 -1.26
CA VAL A 197 -10.33 14.36 -0.18
C VAL A 197 -11.07 14.57 1.13
N VAL A 198 -11.37 15.83 1.48
CA VAL A 198 -12.13 16.15 2.69
C VAL A 198 -13.53 15.54 2.65
N ALA A 199 -14.27 15.70 1.55
CA ALA A 199 -15.62 15.18 1.44
C ALA A 199 -15.64 13.65 1.58
N VAL A 200 -14.71 12.96 0.91
CA VAL A 200 -14.56 11.50 1.01
C VAL A 200 -14.24 11.07 2.43
N MET A 201 -13.28 11.73 3.07
CA MET A 201 -12.91 11.44 4.45
C MET A 201 -14.13 11.60 5.38
N LEU A 202 -14.78 12.75 5.37
CA LEU A 202 -15.97 13.02 6.20
C LEU A 202 -17.11 12.02 5.99
N SER A 203 -17.22 11.41 4.80
CA SER A 203 -18.26 10.41 4.50
C SER A 203 -18.03 9.03 5.13
N VAL A 204 -16.86 8.78 5.73
CA VAL A 204 -16.47 7.47 6.28
C VAL A 204 -15.84 7.47 7.67
N LEU A 205 -15.46 8.64 8.22
CA LEU A 205 -14.75 8.71 9.51
C LEU A 205 -15.52 8.11 10.70
N ASP A 206 -16.85 8.12 10.68
CA ASP A 206 -17.67 7.58 11.76
C ASP A 206 -17.88 6.05 11.67
N GLN A 207 -17.32 5.40 10.64
CA GLN A 207 -17.57 3.98 10.37
C GLN A 207 -16.49 3.07 10.95
N SER A 208 -15.33 3.58 11.36
CA SER A 208 -14.22 2.75 11.84
C SER A 208 -13.33 3.40 12.89
N LYS A 209 -12.48 2.60 13.57
CA LYS A 209 -11.45 3.08 14.50
C LYS A 209 -10.28 3.77 13.79
N TYR A 210 -9.84 3.21 12.66
CA TYR A 210 -8.76 3.74 11.84
C TYR A 210 -9.26 4.10 10.44
N PHE A 211 -8.58 5.06 9.82
CA PHE A 211 -8.84 5.49 8.45
C PHE A 211 -7.55 5.43 7.64
N LEU A 212 -7.62 4.89 6.43
CA LEU A 212 -6.53 4.85 5.46
C LEU A 212 -6.98 5.47 4.14
N PHE A 213 -6.22 6.45 3.66
CA PHE A 213 -6.44 7.07 2.35
C PHE A 213 -5.56 6.42 1.27
N VAL A 214 -6.17 6.15 0.11
CA VAL A 214 -5.51 5.53 -1.06
C VAL A 214 -6.09 6.12 -2.35
N GLU A 215 -5.26 6.42 -3.34
CA GLU A 215 -5.67 6.86 -4.68
C GLU A 215 -6.01 5.66 -5.59
N ASP A 216 -6.83 5.90 -6.61
CA ASP A 216 -7.32 4.88 -7.56
C ASP A 216 -6.26 4.33 -8.54
N ASP A 217 -5.04 4.85 -8.49
CA ASP A 217 -3.88 4.34 -9.24
C ASP A 217 -2.82 3.67 -8.36
N MET A 218 -3.19 3.30 -7.13
CA MET A 218 -2.33 2.56 -6.22
C MET A 218 -2.72 1.08 -6.13
N GLN A 219 -1.81 0.24 -6.59
CA GLN A 219 -1.90 -1.21 -6.46
C GLN A 219 -1.32 -1.66 -5.11
N LEU A 220 -2.03 -2.48 -4.35
CA LEU A 220 -1.48 -3.11 -3.15
C LEU A 220 -0.34 -4.07 -3.50
N CYS A 221 0.67 -4.08 -2.63
CA CYS A 221 1.68 -5.12 -2.66
C CYS A 221 1.11 -6.46 -2.17
N PRO A 222 1.67 -7.60 -2.61
CA PRO A 222 1.26 -8.91 -2.09
C PRO A 222 1.43 -8.99 -0.58
N HIS A 223 0.41 -9.43 0.14
CA HIS A 223 0.29 -9.45 1.61
C HIS A 223 0.16 -8.08 2.30
N ALA A 224 -0.07 -6.99 1.56
CA ALA A 224 -0.17 -5.66 2.14
C ALA A 224 -1.27 -5.54 3.21
N LEU A 225 -2.40 -6.26 3.12
CA LEU A 225 -3.44 -6.16 4.15
C LEU A 225 -3.01 -6.81 5.48
N LEU A 226 -2.26 -7.91 5.42
CA LEU A 226 -1.63 -8.51 6.60
C LEU A 226 -0.63 -7.54 7.23
N VAL A 227 0.14 -6.87 6.38
CA VAL A 227 1.12 -5.86 6.80
C VAL A 227 0.44 -4.63 7.41
N VAL A 228 -0.70 -4.17 6.88
CA VAL A 228 -1.50 -3.10 7.49
C VAL A 228 -1.97 -3.49 8.89
N ASN A 229 -2.47 -4.73 9.06
CA ASN A 229 -2.84 -5.24 10.38
C ASN A 229 -1.68 -5.21 11.37
N TYR A 230 -0.52 -5.69 10.94
CA TYR A 230 0.71 -5.63 11.71
C TYR A 230 1.10 -4.20 12.07
N ILE A 231 1.12 -3.28 11.10
CA ILE A 231 1.54 -1.89 11.26
C ILE A 231 0.69 -1.21 12.35
N ILE A 232 -0.63 -1.29 12.21
CA ILE A 232 -1.54 -0.64 13.15
C ILE A 232 -1.45 -1.29 14.53
N SER A 233 -1.41 -2.62 14.61
CA SER A 233 -1.31 -3.34 15.88
C SER A 233 -0.01 -2.99 16.62
N ARG A 234 1.14 -3.03 15.92
CA ARG A 234 2.45 -2.68 16.51
C ARG A 234 2.52 -1.21 16.89
N ALA A 235 2.06 -0.30 16.04
CA ALA A 235 2.02 1.12 16.34
C ALA A 235 1.13 1.41 17.56
N THR A 236 -0.02 0.77 17.68
CA THR A 236 -0.94 0.93 18.82
C THR A 236 -0.32 0.41 20.12
N LEU A 237 0.40 -0.70 20.06
CA LEU A 237 1.09 -1.27 21.22
C LEU A 237 2.18 -0.32 21.76
N ILE A 238 2.92 0.33 20.86
CA ILE A 238 4.04 1.20 21.22
C ILE A 238 3.56 2.63 21.54
N HIS A 239 2.62 3.12 20.75
CA HIS A 239 2.12 4.48 20.71
C HIS A 239 0.61 4.47 20.48
N ASN A 240 -0.18 4.07 21.48
CA ASN A 240 -1.64 3.92 21.36
C ASN A 240 -2.37 5.18 20.84
N ASP A 241 -1.75 6.35 20.98
CA ASP A 241 -2.29 7.63 20.53
C ASP A 241 -1.39 8.32 19.49
N PHE A 242 -0.91 7.60 18.48
CA PHE A 242 -0.15 8.19 17.37
C PHE A 242 -1.00 9.19 16.55
N MET A 243 -0.37 10.18 15.91
CA MET A 243 -1.01 11.14 15.01
C MET A 243 -1.32 10.53 13.64
N ALA A 244 -0.32 9.87 13.05
CA ALA A 244 -0.40 9.29 11.73
C ALA A 244 0.70 8.23 11.53
N ILE A 245 0.48 7.29 10.61
CA ILE A 245 1.48 6.34 10.14
C ILE A 245 1.62 6.44 8.63
N ARG A 246 2.82 6.71 8.14
CA ARG A 246 3.17 6.72 6.72
C ARG A 246 3.59 5.33 6.26
N THR A 247 2.91 4.77 5.27
CA THR A 247 3.12 3.40 4.72
C THR A 247 3.30 3.36 3.20
N SER A 248 3.12 4.49 2.52
CA SER A 248 3.44 4.67 1.10
C SER A 248 3.97 6.09 0.87
N PHE A 249 3.67 6.74 -0.26
CA PHE A 249 4.16 8.08 -0.60
C PHE A 249 3.07 8.98 -1.20
N GLY A 250 3.32 10.30 -1.22
CA GLY A 250 2.33 11.28 -1.66
C GLY A 250 1.14 11.36 -0.71
N LEU A 251 -0.08 11.39 -1.25
CA LEU A 251 -1.30 11.36 -0.44
C LEU A 251 -1.65 9.94 0.06
N ASN A 252 -0.98 8.92 -0.47
CA ASN A 252 -1.29 7.51 -0.24
C ASN A 252 -0.66 6.94 1.02
N GLY A 253 -1.32 5.93 1.59
CA GLY A 253 -0.71 5.13 2.66
C GLY A 253 -0.58 5.91 3.98
N ILE A 254 -1.45 6.88 4.24
CA ILE A 254 -1.52 7.57 5.54
C ILE A 254 -2.62 6.91 6.35
N ILE A 255 -2.25 6.34 7.49
CA ILE A 255 -3.17 5.76 8.46
C ILE A 255 -3.32 6.75 9.62
N ILE A 256 -4.56 7.08 9.99
CA ILE A 256 -4.88 7.91 11.16
C ILE A 256 -5.93 7.22 12.03
N HIS A 257 -6.09 7.68 13.27
CA HIS A 257 -7.32 7.36 14.01
C HIS A 257 -8.47 8.17 13.42
N SER A 258 -9.64 7.55 13.29
CA SER A 258 -10.80 8.25 12.72
C SER A 258 -11.28 9.41 13.59
N LYS A 259 -11.02 9.35 14.92
CA LYS A 259 -11.29 10.47 15.85
C LYS A 259 -10.56 11.76 15.47
N ASP A 260 -9.45 11.67 14.75
CA ASP A 260 -8.66 12.84 14.32
C ASP A 260 -9.13 13.40 12.97
N GLY A 261 -9.94 12.64 12.23
CA GLY A 261 -10.28 12.97 10.85
C GLY A 261 -11.06 14.28 10.72
N ASN A 262 -11.93 14.63 11.67
CA ASN A 262 -12.63 15.92 11.64
C ASN A 262 -11.65 17.10 11.81
N ASN A 263 -10.64 16.95 12.68
CA ASN A 263 -9.62 17.98 12.85
C ASN A 263 -8.79 18.13 11.57
N LEU A 264 -8.38 17.01 10.98
CA LEU A 264 -7.65 17.00 9.71
C LEU A 264 -8.48 17.59 8.56
N ALA A 265 -9.78 17.24 8.44
CA ALA A 265 -10.68 17.79 7.43
C ALA A 265 -10.74 19.32 7.50
N ASN A 266 -10.95 19.84 8.70
CA ASN A 266 -11.00 21.28 8.94
C ASN A 266 -9.67 21.96 8.61
N TYR A 267 -8.54 21.33 8.97
CA TYR A 267 -7.22 21.84 8.60
C TYR A 267 -7.04 21.88 7.07
N LEU A 268 -7.37 20.79 6.37
CA LEU A 268 -7.29 20.72 4.91
C LEU A 268 -8.14 21.81 4.24
N LEU A 269 -9.39 21.99 4.66
CA LEU A 269 -10.26 23.05 4.12
C LEU A 269 -9.71 24.45 4.41
N LYS A 270 -9.22 24.70 5.63
CA LYS A 270 -8.68 26.01 5.98
C LYS A 270 -7.43 26.36 5.18
N HIS A 271 -6.60 25.37 4.85
CA HIS A 271 -5.27 25.58 4.28
C HIS A 271 -5.11 25.14 2.81
N HIS A 272 -6.18 24.68 2.15
CA HIS A 272 -6.14 24.18 0.76
C HIS A 272 -5.61 25.18 -0.27
N GLU A 273 -5.66 26.48 0.01
CA GLU A 273 -5.07 27.52 -0.85
C GLU A 273 -3.55 27.67 -0.72
N ALA A 274 -2.95 27.18 0.37
CA ALA A 274 -1.54 27.38 0.67
C ALA A 274 -0.65 26.27 0.10
N ARG A 275 -1.09 25.01 0.16
CA ARG A 275 -0.29 23.83 -0.24
C ARG A 275 -1.19 22.72 -0.81
N PRO A 276 -0.65 21.81 -1.63
CA PRO A 276 -1.37 20.61 -2.05
C PRO A 276 -1.71 19.69 -0.85
N PRO A 277 -2.70 18.79 -0.98
CA PRO A 277 -3.22 18.04 0.17
C PRO A 277 -2.17 17.15 0.84
N ASP A 278 -1.29 16.50 0.08
CA ASP A 278 -0.20 15.67 0.61
C ASP A 278 0.76 16.47 1.51
N HIS A 279 1.10 17.70 1.12
CA HIS A 279 1.89 18.60 1.96
C HIS A 279 1.12 19.09 3.19
N LEU A 280 -0.19 19.33 3.08
CA LEU A 280 -1.01 19.81 4.20
C LEU A 280 -1.20 18.74 5.28
N ILE A 281 -1.39 17.47 4.90
CA ILE A 281 -1.49 16.40 5.90
C ILE A 281 -0.18 16.28 6.67
N VAL A 282 0.97 16.39 5.99
CA VAL A 282 2.29 16.39 6.65
C VAL A 282 2.42 17.56 7.61
N ALA A 283 2.10 18.79 7.16
CA ALA A 283 2.15 19.98 8.01
C ALA A 283 1.26 19.84 9.26
N TRP A 284 0.11 19.18 9.12
CA TRP A 284 -0.83 18.93 10.21
C TRP A 284 -0.25 18.03 11.30
N TYR A 285 0.15 16.78 10.98
CA TYR A 285 0.69 15.89 12.01
C TYR A 285 2.13 16.21 12.41
N ALA A 286 2.84 17.01 11.62
CA ALA A 286 4.13 17.58 12.02
C ALA A 286 3.96 18.68 13.06
N GLY A 287 2.77 19.31 13.17
CA GLY A 287 2.52 20.42 14.08
C GLY A 287 3.16 21.73 13.60
N GLU A 288 3.14 22.01 12.30
CA GLU A 288 3.78 23.23 11.76
C GLU A 288 3.14 24.55 12.23
N GLU A 289 1.88 24.52 12.70
CA GLU A 289 1.16 25.69 13.20
C GLU A 289 0.89 25.59 14.70
N PRO A 290 0.78 26.72 15.44
CA PRO A 290 0.49 26.68 16.88
C PRO A 290 -0.76 25.87 17.24
N ALA A 291 -1.80 25.90 16.39
CA ALA A 291 -3.01 25.13 16.60
C ALA A 291 -2.80 23.62 16.40
N THR A 292 -2.06 23.21 15.36
CA THR A 292 -1.78 21.80 15.09
C THR A 292 -0.73 21.23 16.04
N GLU A 293 0.27 22.02 16.45
CA GLU A 293 1.22 21.64 17.49
C GLU A 293 0.53 21.44 18.84
N LYS A 294 -0.38 22.35 19.22
CA LYS A 294 -1.21 22.18 20.42
C LYS A 294 -2.08 20.92 20.35
N TYR A 295 -2.68 20.65 19.19
CA TYR A 295 -3.51 19.47 18.98
C TYR A 295 -2.69 18.16 19.03
N LYS A 296 -1.53 18.16 18.38
CA LYS A 296 -0.58 17.04 18.37
C LYS A 296 -0.04 16.73 19.76
N GLY A 297 0.31 17.75 20.54
CA GLY A 297 0.88 17.58 21.88
C GLY A 297 2.11 16.67 21.85
N LYS A 298 2.02 15.53 22.53
CA LYS A 298 3.11 14.53 22.60
C LYS A 298 2.93 13.34 21.65
N ARG A 299 1.88 13.35 20.83
CA ARG A 299 1.53 12.23 19.95
C ARG A 299 2.54 12.13 18.80
N PRO A 300 3.19 10.98 18.58
CA PRO A 300 4.15 10.82 17.50
C PRO A 300 3.42 10.61 16.17
N HIS A 301 4.01 11.07 15.07
CA HIS A 301 3.75 10.49 13.74
C HIS A 301 4.85 9.45 13.45
N LEU A 302 4.52 8.40 12.71
CA LEU A 302 5.40 7.27 12.47
C LEU A 302 5.67 7.10 10.97
N GLY A 303 6.94 6.99 10.59
CA GLY A 303 7.37 6.52 9.28
C GLY A 303 7.58 5.02 9.29
N TYR A 304 6.72 4.25 8.64
CA TYR A 304 6.93 2.81 8.48
C TYR A 304 8.05 2.55 7.46
N ARG A 305 8.84 1.52 7.74
CA ARG A 305 10.04 1.19 6.98
C ARG A 305 9.80 0.94 5.50
N TYR A 306 8.72 0.26 5.14
CA TYR A 306 8.54 -0.30 3.79
C TYR A 306 7.32 0.27 3.07
N ASN A 307 7.46 0.45 1.77
CA ASN A 307 6.36 0.83 0.90
C ASN A 307 5.42 -0.36 0.64
N ILE A 308 4.13 -0.20 0.92
CA ILE A 308 3.11 -1.27 0.75
C ILE A 308 2.22 -1.10 -0.49
N MET A 309 2.50 -0.12 -1.35
CA MET A 309 1.72 0.14 -2.56
C MET A 309 2.61 0.49 -3.76
N ARG A 310 2.25 0.00 -4.95
CA ARG A 310 2.88 0.35 -6.22
C ARG A 310 2.01 1.32 -7.00
N HIS A 311 2.57 2.45 -7.40
CA HIS A 311 1.87 3.41 -8.26
C HIS A 311 1.86 2.91 -9.71
N LEU A 312 0.67 2.92 -10.33
CA LEU A 312 0.45 2.42 -11.70
C LEU A 312 0.67 3.50 -12.77
N GLY A 313 0.40 4.75 -12.43
CA GLY A 313 0.39 5.85 -13.38
C GLY A 313 1.77 6.38 -13.74
N ALA A 314 2.01 6.63 -15.03
CA ALA A 314 3.20 7.39 -15.47
C ALA A 314 2.97 8.90 -15.46
N ARG A 315 1.72 9.36 -15.44
CA ARG A 315 1.34 10.77 -15.50
C ARG A 315 0.41 11.11 -14.35
N SER A 316 0.74 12.17 -13.63
CA SER A 316 -0.17 12.76 -12.65
C SER A 316 -1.30 13.47 -13.39
N THR A 317 -2.53 13.38 -12.88
CA THR A 317 -3.67 14.20 -13.37
C THR A 317 -3.48 15.69 -13.10
N LEU A 318 -2.52 16.05 -12.25
CA LEU A 318 -2.24 17.43 -11.84
C LEU A 318 -1.06 18.05 -12.59
N ARG A 319 -0.17 17.23 -13.17
CA ARG A 319 1.08 17.69 -13.76
C ARG A 319 1.32 17.03 -15.12
N PRO A 320 1.66 17.80 -16.17
CA PRO A 320 1.86 17.24 -17.51
C PRO A 320 3.13 16.38 -17.61
N GLN A 321 4.07 16.53 -16.67
CA GLN A 321 5.31 15.76 -16.67
C GLN A 321 5.04 14.29 -16.37
N VAL A 322 5.65 13.41 -17.18
CA VAL A 322 5.69 11.98 -16.92
C VAL A 322 6.54 11.77 -15.67
N ALA A 323 5.93 11.25 -14.62
CA ALA A 323 6.63 10.76 -13.45
C ALA A 323 7.62 9.69 -13.88
N ASN A 324 8.85 9.78 -13.39
CA ASN A 324 9.82 8.72 -13.60
C ASN A 324 9.45 7.56 -12.67
N ILE A 325 8.57 6.66 -13.13
CA ILE A 325 8.09 5.50 -12.35
C ILE A 325 9.26 4.65 -11.86
N GLU A 326 10.35 4.58 -12.61
CA GLU A 326 11.55 3.82 -12.21
C GLU A 326 12.22 4.39 -10.95
N LYS A 327 11.91 5.63 -10.57
CA LYS A 327 12.39 6.27 -9.33
C LYS A 327 11.39 6.19 -8.18
N MET A 328 10.17 5.68 -8.40
CA MET A 328 9.20 5.47 -7.35
C MET A 328 9.49 4.15 -6.62
N PRO A 329 9.31 4.10 -5.29
CA PRO A 329 9.58 2.89 -4.54
C PRO A 329 8.65 1.77 -5.02
N GLN A 330 9.24 0.60 -5.23
CA GLN A 330 8.50 -0.62 -5.51
C GLN A 330 7.99 -1.24 -4.21
N CYS A 331 7.31 -2.38 -4.33
CA CYS A 331 6.82 -3.12 -3.17
C CYS A 331 7.95 -3.51 -2.22
N TYR A 332 7.78 -3.16 -0.95
CA TYR A 332 8.71 -3.44 0.13
C TYR A 332 10.11 -2.84 -0.04
N GLU A 333 10.22 -1.76 -0.84
CA GLU A 333 11.37 -0.88 -0.79
C GLU A 333 11.27 0.09 0.38
N GLU A 334 12.40 0.58 0.89
CA GLU A 334 12.42 1.42 2.08
C GLU A 334 11.87 2.82 1.76
N LEU A 335 10.99 3.34 2.62
CA LEU A 335 10.41 4.69 2.52
C LEU A 335 11.33 5.72 3.18
N VAL A 336 12.32 6.18 2.42
CA VAL A 336 13.35 7.13 2.87
C VAL A 336 13.30 8.44 2.09
N VAL A 337 14.03 9.46 2.55
CA VAL A 337 14.25 10.70 1.79
C VAL A 337 14.99 10.40 0.48
N PRO A 338 14.64 11.03 -0.67
CA PRO A 338 13.66 12.11 -0.84
C PRO A 338 12.27 11.65 -1.32
N ILE A 339 11.94 10.37 -1.18
CA ILE A 339 10.66 9.82 -1.67
C ILE A 339 9.48 10.37 -0.84
N VAL A 340 9.70 10.49 0.47
CA VAL A 340 8.76 11.05 1.45
C VAL A 340 9.42 12.23 2.18
N PHE A 341 8.64 13.05 2.88
CA PHE A 341 9.19 14.19 3.61
C PHE A 341 10.13 13.72 4.75
N PRO A 342 11.19 14.48 5.08
CA PRO A 342 12.15 14.07 6.12
C PRO A 342 11.52 13.70 7.48
N ILE A 343 10.41 14.36 7.84
CA ILE A 343 9.73 14.18 9.13
C ILE A 343 8.94 12.86 9.21
N GLU A 344 8.51 12.31 8.07
CA GLU A 344 7.74 11.05 7.97
C GLU A 344 8.57 9.89 7.41
N ALA A 345 9.83 10.14 7.04
CA ALA A 345 10.71 9.16 6.46
C ALA A 345 11.17 8.14 7.51
N PHE A 346 11.24 6.88 7.11
CA PHE A 346 11.99 5.91 7.89
C PHE A 346 13.47 6.28 7.90
N ASN A 347 14.10 6.22 9.07
CA ASN A 347 15.51 6.52 9.25
C ASN A 347 16.28 5.24 9.59
N PRO A 348 16.83 4.51 8.59
CA PRO A 348 17.53 3.26 8.83
C PRO A 348 18.82 3.43 9.65
N ARG A 349 19.38 4.65 9.73
CA ARG A 349 20.56 4.92 10.55
C ARG A 349 20.23 5.05 12.02
N LEU A 350 19.11 5.70 12.35
CA LEU A 350 18.66 5.88 13.72
C LEU A 350 17.91 4.66 14.24
N CYS A 351 17.19 3.95 13.37
CA CYS A 351 16.30 2.86 13.72
C CYS A 351 16.59 1.59 12.89
N PRO A 352 17.83 1.07 12.85
CA PRO A 352 18.20 -0.06 11.98
C PRO A 352 17.46 -1.36 12.29
N ALA A 353 17.06 -1.52 13.56
CA ALA A 353 16.42 -2.71 14.11
C ALA A 353 14.93 -2.53 14.42
N ASP A 354 14.32 -1.44 13.94
CA ASP A 354 12.89 -1.18 14.10
C ASP A 354 12.19 -1.07 12.75
N ASP A 355 10.86 -1.13 12.79
CA ASP A 355 10.00 -0.94 11.63
C ASP A 355 9.46 0.48 11.51
N PHE A 356 9.61 1.28 12.57
CA PHE A 356 9.14 2.65 12.63
C PHE A 356 10.27 3.63 12.91
N THR A 357 10.07 4.86 12.44
CA THR A 357 10.78 6.05 12.89
C THR A 357 9.77 7.06 13.41
N PRO A 358 9.94 7.64 14.61
CA PRO A 358 10.98 7.32 15.60
C PRO A 358 10.84 5.88 16.13
N CYS A 359 11.96 5.27 16.50
CA CYS A 359 12.01 3.97 17.17
C CYS A 359 11.90 4.11 18.68
N VAL A 360 11.53 3.02 19.35
CA VAL A 360 11.36 2.99 20.80
C VAL A 360 12.72 3.02 21.49
N LYS A 361 12.97 4.04 22.32
CA LYS A 361 14.19 4.09 23.14
C LYS A 361 14.05 3.12 24.33
N GLY A 362 14.89 2.09 24.37
CA GLY A 362 15.02 1.19 25.54
C GLY A 362 13.85 0.23 25.78
N GLY A 363 12.89 0.11 24.85
CA GLY A 363 11.77 -0.82 24.94
C GLY A 363 12.12 -2.20 24.37
N ALA A 364 11.40 -3.24 24.83
CA ALA A 364 11.52 -4.62 24.36
C ALA A 364 11.73 -4.68 22.84
N THR A 365 12.82 -5.33 22.43
CA THR A 365 13.19 -5.48 21.02
C THR A 365 12.18 -6.40 20.33
N TYR A 366 11.11 -5.84 19.79
CA TYR A 366 10.30 -6.59 18.82
C TYR A 366 11.12 -6.67 17.53
N PRO A 367 11.48 -7.88 17.06
CA PRO A 367 12.27 -8.01 15.85
C PRO A 367 11.54 -7.31 14.69
N PRO A 368 12.25 -6.57 13.83
CA PRO A 368 11.62 -5.88 12.71
C PRO A 368 11.07 -6.90 11.71
N LEU A 369 9.99 -6.55 11.00
CA LEU A 369 9.54 -7.30 9.84
C LEU A 369 10.58 -7.19 8.74
N LEU A 370 11.42 -8.20 8.61
CA LEU A 370 12.39 -8.26 7.53
C LEU A 370 11.74 -8.83 6.27
N PHE A 371 11.32 -7.96 5.35
CA PHE A 371 11.06 -8.34 3.96
C PHE A 371 12.40 -8.60 3.28
N GLY A 372 12.56 -9.83 2.78
CA GLY A 372 13.84 -10.48 2.59
C GLY A 372 14.93 -9.68 1.87
N LYS A 373 16.12 -9.62 2.48
CA LYS A 373 17.39 -9.48 1.75
C LYS A 373 17.52 -10.54 0.64
N HIS A 374 16.86 -11.70 0.79
CA HIS A 374 16.86 -12.81 -0.16
C HIS A 374 16.06 -12.58 -1.46
N LEU A 375 15.22 -11.53 -1.54
CA LEU A 375 14.56 -11.16 -2.80
C LEU A 375 15.40 -10.18 -3.65
N ARG A 376 16.50 -9.67 -3.09
CA ARG A 376 17.46 -8.77 -3.77
C ARG A 376 18.77 -9.45 -4.15
N GLU A 377 18.85 -10.79 -4.12
CA GLU A 377 19.93 -11.43 -4.86
C GLU A 377 19.70 -11.15 -6.34
N PRO A 378 20.61 -10.44 -7.03
CA PRO A 378 20.47 -10.25 -8.46
C PRO A 378 20.41 -11.64 -9.09
N LEU A 379 19.37 -11.89 -9.90
CA LEU A 379 19.35 -13.04 -10.80
C LEU A 379 20.76 -13.15 -11.41
N PRO A 380 21.41 -14.33 -11.35
CA PRO A 380 22.78 -14.47 -11.80
C PRO A 380 22.89 -13.85 -13.18
N SER A 381 23.73 -12.81 -13.31
CA SER A 381 23.90 -12.11 -14.56
C SER A 381 24.17 -13.14 -15.67
N LYS A 382 23.70 -12.89 -16.90
CA LYS A 382 23.95 -13.81 -18.02
C LYS A 382 25.43 -14.22 -18.17
N ARG A 383 26.37 -13.46 -17.62
CA ARG A 383 27.81 -13.81 -17.57
C ARG A 383 28.13 -14.99 -16.65
N THR A 384 27.43 -15.17 -15.53
CA THR A 384 27.65 -16.29 -14.60
C THR A 384 27.20 -17.63 -15.20
N ILE A 385 26.18 -17.61 -16.08
CA ILE A 385 25.67 -18.80 -16.78
C ILE A 385 26.64 -19.28 -17.88
N VAL A 386 27.46 -18.39 -18.44
CA VAL A 386 28.47 -18.76 -19.45
C VAL A 386 29.73 -19.36 -18.80
N ALA A 387 30.07 -18.96 -17.57
CA ALA A 387 31.21 -19.50 -16.84
C ALA A 387 31.00 -20.98 -16.44
N SER A 388 29.81 -21.36 -15.95
CA SER A 388 29.55 -22.76 -15.57
C SER A 388 29.47 -23.73 -16.77
N ARG A 389 29.20 -23.22 -17.98
CA ARG A 389 29.27 -24.01 -19.21
C ARG A 389 30.69 -24.24 -19.74
N LYS A 390 31.64 -23.34 -19.45
CA LYS A 390 33.05 -23.53 -19.85
C LYS A 390 33.79 -24.53 -18.95
N GLU A 391 33.47 -24.60 -17.67
CA GLU A 391 34.06 -25.63 -16.78
C GLU A 391 33.58 -27.05 -17.09
N GLN A 392 32.33 -27.25 -17.53
CA GLN A 392 31.87 -28.58 -17.96
C GLN A 392 32.46 -29.05 -19.30
N GLN A 393 33.02 -28.16 -20.12
CA GLN A 393 33.65 -28.55 -21.40
C GLN A 393 35.16 -28.79 -21.32
N HIS A 394 35.84 -28.48 -20.22
CA HIS A 394 37.28 -28.75 -20.06
C HIS A 394 37.62 -29.97 -19.19
N GLY A 395 36.62 -30.64 -18.59
CA GLY A 395 36.82 -31.86 -17.79
C GLY A 395 36.89 -33.19 -18.55
N ARG A 396 36.80 -33.21 -19.89
CA ARG A 396 36.87 -34.45 -20.70
C ARG A 396 37.99 -34.42 -21.74
N ARG A 397 39.24 -34.37 -21.28
CA ARG A 397 40.40 -34.88 -22.04
C ARG A 397 41.40 -35.51 -21.08
N ILE A 398 41.09 -36.72 -20.63
CA ILE A 398 42.07 -37.65 -20.06
C ILE A 398 42.04 -38.93 -20.92
N GLY A 399 43.17 -39.14 -21.61
CA GLY A 399 43.81 -40.42 -21.90
C GLY A 399 42.98 -41.60 -22.40
N SER A 400 43.06 -41.85 -23.71
CA SER A 400 43.06 -43.23 -24.23
C SER A 400 44.44 -43.50 -24.84
N ARG A 401 45.32 -44.12 -24.04
CA ARG A 401 46.42 -44.96 -24.53
C ARG A 401 45.79 -46.18 -25.20
N GLY A 402 46.20 -46.49 -26.42
CA GLY A 402 45.96 -47.78 -27.06
C GLY A 402 47.25 -48.23 -27.75
N ARG A 403 47.86 -49.28 -27.21
CA ARG A 403 48.83 -50.13 -27.91
C ARG A 403 48.03 -51.09 -28.79
N ASN A 404 48.31 -51.09 -30.08
CA ASN A 404 48.77 -52.24 -30.86
C ASN A 404 49.13 -51.75 -32.26
#